data_AF-A0A9D9CIR6-F1
#
_entry.id   AF-A0A9D9CIR6-F1
#
_cell.length_a   1.000
_cell.length_b   1.000
_cell.length_c   1.000
_cell.angle_alpha   90.00
_cell.angle_beta   90.00
_cell.angle_gamma   90.00
#
_symmetry.space_group_name_H-M   'P 1'
#
loop_
_entity.id
_entity.type
_entity.pdbx_description
1 polymer ?
#
loop_
_entity_poly.entity_id
_entity_poly.type
_entity_poly.pdbx_seq_one_letter_code
_entity_poly.pdbx_strand_id
1 'polypeptide(L)'
;MQRSFSIGKPNYIESFATDLANNFNNHFLLEGKQIFLSNVIDECQIYAMDICLHFKQESGGIFPDDWINHIVAETYDATIKLFPAAEEQYSFDACLRAVKIQLNMGTAQSQVEQYYSKFR
;
A
#
# COMPACT_ATOMS: atom_id res chain seq x y z
N MET A 1 -5.94 5.99 -16.32
CA MET A 1 -4.95 5.54 -17.32
C MET A 1 -4.37 4.23 -16.79
N GLN A 2 -4.58 3.09 -17.44
CA GLN A 2 -4.11 1.80 -16.90
C GLN A 2 -2.60 1.69 -17.10
N ARG A 3 -1.84 1.43 -16.03
CA ARG A 3 -0.38 1.36 -16.11
C ARG A 3 0.05 0.06 -16.81
N SER A 4 1.15 0.12 -17.57
CA SER A 4 1.55 -0.93 -18.53
C SER A 4 1.87 -2.30 -17.92
N PHE A 5 2.17 -2.35 -16.62
CA PHE A 5 2.50 -3.58 -15.89
C PHE A 5 1.28 -4.42 -15.46
N SER A 6 0.06 -3.92 -15.67
CA SER A 6 -1.19 -4.59 -15.28
C SER A 6 -1.74 -5.57 -16.32
N ILE A 7 -1.11 -5.71 -17.50
CA ILE A 7 -1.61 -6.59 -18.57
C ILE A 7 -1.59 -8.05 -18.09
N GLY A 8 -2.77 -8.67 -18.05
CA GLY A 8 -2.95 -10.07 -17.62
C GLY A 8 -2.93 -10.30 -16.10
N LYS A 9 -2.79 -9.25 -15.29
CA LYS A 9 -2.89 -9.33 -13.82
C LYS A 9 -4.29 -8.96 -13.35
N PRO A 10 -4.78 -9.54 -12.23
CA PRO A 10 -6.09 -9.19 -11.68
C PRO A 10 -6.14 -7.72 -11.24
N ASN A 11 -7.32 -7.10 -11.34
CA ASN A 11 -7.57 -5.78 -10.78
C ASN A 11 -7.98 -5.91 -9.31
N TYR A 12 -7.29 -5.18 -8.43
CA TYR A 12 -7.49 -5.20 -6.99
C TYR A 12 -7.92 -3.84 -6.43
N ILE A 13 -8.10 -2.81 -7.26
CA ILE A 13 -8.37 -1.43 -6.82
C ILE A 13 -9.57 -1.38 -5.86
N GLU A 14 -10.68 -2.04 -6.20
CA GLU A 14 -11.90 -2.00 -5.37
C GLU A 14 -11.73 -2.73 -4.03
N SER A 15 -11.08 -3.90 -4.04
CA SER A 15 -10.81 -4.65 -2.81
C SER A 15 -9.84 -3.88 -1.91
N PHE A 16 -8.76 -3.35 -2.48
CA PHE A 16 -7.76 -2.59 -1.71
C PHE A 16 -8.34 -1.27 -1.19
N ALA A 17 -9.20 -0.59 -1.96
CA ALA A 17 -9.89 0.60 -1.47
C ALA A 17 -10.81 0.27 -0.29
N THR A 18 -11.47 -0.88 -0.31
CA THR A 18 -12.30 -1.34 0.82
C THR A 18 -11.46 -1.58 2.07
N ASP A 19 -10.35 -2.30 1.92
CA ASP A 19 -9.45 -2.61 3.05
C ASP A 19 -8.80 -1.34 3.62
N LEU A 20 -8.28 -0.47 2.75
CA LEU A 20 -7.70 0.82 3.15
C LEU A 20 -8.74 1.68 3.87
N ALA A 21 -9.97 1.79 3.37
CA ALA A 21 -11.02 2.54 4.03
C ALA A 21 -11.31 1.98 5.44
N ASN A 22 -11.31 0.65 5.61
CA ASN A 22 -11.46 0.02 6.91
C ASN A 22 -10.28 0.33 7.83
N ASN A 23 -9.04 0.27 7.34
CA ASN A 23 -7.87 0.65 8.12
C ASN A 23 -7.95 2.09 8.58
N PHE A 24 -8.27 3.04 7.69
CA PHE A 24 -8.40 4.45 8.06
C PHE A 24 -9.51 4.67 9.10
N ASN A 25 -10.65 4.00 8.94
CA ASN A 25 -11.74 4.04 9.92
C ASN A 25 -11.26 3.58 11.30
N ASN A 26 -10.57 2.43 11.36
CA ASN A 26 -10.13 1.81 12.61
C ASN A 26 -8.98 2.57 13.27
N HIS A 27 -8.01 3.06 12.50
CA HIS A 27 -6.78 3.67 13.00
C HIS A 27 -6.95 5.13 13.43
N PHE A 28 -7.87 5.86 12.77
CA PHE A 28 -7.97 7.32 12.95
C PHE A 28 -9.37 7.78 13.33
N LEU A 29 -10.43 7.23 12.72
CA LEU A 29 -11.77 7.79 12.91
C LEU A 29 -12.48 7.29 14.17
N LEU A 30 -12.21 6.07 14.64
CA LEU A 30 -12.79 5.55 15.88
C LEU A 30 -12.42 6.38 17.13
N GLU A 31 -11.26 7.04 17.10
CA GLU A 31 -10.78 7.88 18.21
C GLU A 31 -10.93 9.38 17.95
N GLY A 32 -11.61 9.78 16.86
CA GLY A 32 -11.78 11.19 16.48
C GLY A 32 -10.47 11.89 16.11
N LYS A 33 -9.44 11.14 15.69
CA LYS A 33 -8.16 11.70 15.25
C LYS A 33 -8.31 12.33 13.88
N GLN A 34 -7.67 13.48 13.69
CA GLN A 34 -7.56 14.09 12.37
C GLN A 34 -6.64 13.26 11.48
N ILE A 35 -7.11 12.93 10.27
CA ILE A 35 -6.28 12.27 9.26
C ILE A 35 -5.46 13.33 8.55
N PHE A 36 -4.13 13.21 8.65
CA PHE A 36 -3.20 14.02 7.88
C PHE A 36 -2.78 13.28 6.61
N LEU A 37 -2.33 14.03 5.61
CA LEU A 37 -1.88 13.43 4.36
C LEU A 37 -0.68 12.48 4.55
N SER A 38 0.19 12.76 5.51
CA SER A 38 1.26 11.83 5.88
C SER A 38 0.72 10.48 6.35
N ASN A 39 -0.42 10.43 7.04
CA ASN A 39 -1.05 9.17 7.44
C ASN A 39 -1.55 8.37 6.23
N VAL A 40 -2.10 9.07 5.23
CA VAL A 40 -2.54 8.46 3.98
C VAL A 40 -1.37 7.85 3.21
N ILE A 41 -0.26 8.60 3.12
CA ILE A 41 0.97 8.14 2.47
C ILE A 41 1.57 6.94 3.20
N ASP A 42 1.65 6.99 4.53
CA ASP A 42 2.19 5.91 5.35
C ASP A 42 1.34 4.64 5.21
N GLU A 43 0.01 4.74 5.33
CA GLU A 43 -0.89 3.60 5.19
C GLU A 43 -0.80 3.00 3.77
N CYS A 44 -0.72 3.82 2.72
CA CYS A 44 -0.54 3.35 1.35
C CYS A 44 0.75 2.52 1.19
N GLN A 45 1.87 3.00 1.75
CA GLN A 45 3.15 2.29 1.67
C GLN A 45 3.12 1.00 2.50
N ILE A 46 2.59 1.06 3.71
CA ILE A 46 2.53 -0.07 4.64
C ILE A 46 1.63 -1.17 4.09
N TYR A 47 0.44 -0.80 3.60
CA TYR A 47 -0.47 -1.76 2.99
C TYR A 47 0.16 -2.41 1.76
N ALA A 48 0.79 -1.63 0.86
CA ALA A 48 1.48 -2.21 -0.30
C ALA A 48 2.60 -3.18 0.11
N MET A 49 3.37 -2.86 1.16
CA MET A 49 4.40 -3.76 1.70
C MET A 49 3.80 -5.04 2.27
N ASP A 50 2.72 -4.93 3.05
CA ASP A 50 2.03 -6.07 3.66
C ASP A 50 1.52 -7.04 2.59
N ILE A 51 0.82 -6.53 1.58
CA ILE A 51 0.35 -7.36 0.46
C ILE A 51 1.52 -8.00 -0.30
N CYS A 52 2.60 -7.25 -0.58
CA CYS A 52 3.78 -7.82 -1.23
C CYS A 52 4.42 -8.97 -0.42
N LEU A 53 4.49 -8.80 0.91
CA LEU A 53 5.02 -9.82 1.82
C LEU A 53 4.12 -11.06 1.85
N HIS A 54 2.80 -10.86 1.91
CA HIS A 54 1.81 -11.93 1.87
C HIS A 54 1.93 -12.75 0.59
N PHE A 55 1.92 -12.11 -0.58
CA PHE A 55 2.08 -12.79 -1.86
C PHE A 55 3.41 -13.54 -1.96
N LYS A 56 4.51 -12.94 -1.46
CA LYS A 56 5.83 -13.59 -1.41
C LYS A 56 5.82 -14.84 -0.53
N GLN A 57 5.10 -14.81 0.60
CA GLN A 57 4.97 -15.96 1.48
C GLN A 57 4.16 -17.08 0.82
N GLU A 58 3.02 -16.75 0.21
CA GLU A 58 2.15 -17.73 -0.46
C GLU A 58 2.81 -18.35 -1.69
N SER A 59 3.69 -17.62 -2.38
CA SER A 59 4.42 -18.12 -3.56
C SER A 59 5.67 -18.95 -3.22
N GLY A 60 5.96 -19.20 -1.93
CA GLY A 60 7.17 -19.91 -1.51
C GLY A 60 8.45 -19.09 -1.66
N GLY A 61 8.35 -17.76 -1.68
CA GLY A 61 9.49 -16.82 -1.69
C GLY A 61 9.83 -16.22 -3.05
N ILE A 62 9.23 -16.72 -4.14
CA ILE A 62 9.45 -16.20 -5.49
C ILE A 62 8.45 -15.07 -5.74
N PHE A 63 8.92 -13.83 -5.70
CA PHE A 63 8.07 -12.67 -5.92
C PHE A 63 8.71 -11.70 -6.93
N PRO A 64 8.29 -11.77 -8.22
CA PRO A 64 8.85 -10.96 -9.29
C PRO A 64 8.60 -9.46 -9.15
N ASP A 65 9.53 -8.65 -9.69
CA ASP A 65 9.44 -7.18 -9.63
C ASP A 65 8.20 -6.61 -10.34
N ASP A 66 7.72 -7.25 -11.41
CA ASP A 66 6.52 -6.83 -12.12
C ASP A 66 5.23 -7.05 -11.31
N TRP A 67 5.24 -7.99 -10.36
CA TRP A 67 4.17 -8.14 -9.37
C TRP A 67 4.26 -7.08 -8.28
N ILE A 68 5.46 -6.71 -7.83
CA ILE A 68 5.64 -5.57 -6.91
C ILE A 68 5.09 -4.29 -7.56
N ASN A 69 5.48 -4.01 -8.81
CA ASN A 69 5.01 -2.85 -9.57
C ASN A 69 3.48 -2.82 -9.67
N HIS A 70 2.87 -3.97 -9.95
CA HIS A 70 1.42 -4.10 -10.04
C HIS A 70 0.73 -3.82 -8.71
N ILE A 71 1.14 -4.50 -7.63
CA ILE A 71 0.49 -4.35 -6.31
C ILE A 71 0.61 -2.91 -5.80
N VAL A 72 1.79 -2.29 -5.94
CA VAL A 72 1.97 -0.90 -5.53
C VAL A 72 1.07 0.04 -6.31
N ALA A 73 0.88 -0.21 -7.60
CA ALA A 73 0.03 0.64 -8.43
C ALA A 73 -1.45 0.51 -8.10
N GLU A 74 -1.94 -0.72 -7.91
CA GLU A 74 -3.32 -0.96 -7.50
C GLU A 74 -3.58 -0.34 -6.11
N THR A 75 -2.61 -0.44 -5.19
CA THR A 75 -2.68 0.20 -3.87
C THR A 75 -2.68 1.72 -3.96
N TYR A 76 -1.80 2.29 -4.78
CA TYR A 76 -1.72 3.73 -5.01
C TYR A 76 -3.03 4.24 -5.61
N ASP A 77 -3.57 3.60 -6.65
CA ASP A 77 -4.82 4.02 -7.28
C ASP A 77 -6.02 3.88 -6.34
N ALA A 78 -6.05 2.82 -5.52
CA ALA A 78 -7.03 2.67 -4.45
C ALA A 78 -6.93 3.82 -3.42
N THR A 79 -5.72 4.21 -3.04
CA THR A 79 -5.47 5.32 -2.12
C THR A 79 -5.93 6.65 -2.71
N ILE A 80 -5.55 6.96 -3.97
CA ILE A 80 -5.98 8.19 -4.65
C ILE A 80 -7.50 8.23 -4.84
N LYS A 81 -8.14 7.08 -5.10
CA LYS A 81 -9.60 6.99 -5.18
C LYS A 81 -10.27 7.42 -3.86
N LEU A 82 -9.70 7.04 -2.72
CA LEU A 82 -10.22 7.42 -1.40
C LEU A 82 -9.84 8.86 -1.00
N PHE A 83 -8.63 9.28 -1.35
CA PHE A 83 -8.05 10.58 -0.99
C PHE A 83 -7.44 11.26 -2.22
N PRO A 84 -8.25 11.89 -3.10
CA PRO A 84 -7.75 12.49 -4.33
C PRO A 84 -6.67 13.56 -4.11
N ALA A 85 -6.75 14.30 -2.99
CA ALA A 85 -5.76 15.32 -2.62
C ALA A 85 -4.34 14.75 -2.38
N ALA A 86 -4.21 13.44 -2.20
CA ALA A 86 -2.90 12.80 -2.06
C ALA A 86 -2.06 12.84 -3.34
N GLU A 87 -2.71 12.87 -4.51
CA GLU A 87 -2.03 12.89 -5.81
C GLU A 87 -1.19 14.15 -6.01
N GLU A 88 -1.56 15.27 -5.37
CA GLU A 88 -0.84 16.54 -5.48
C GLU A 88 0.51 16.55 -4.76
N GLN A 89 0.68 15.70 -3.73
CA GLN A 89 1.86 15.73 -2.86
C GLN A 89 2.64 14.41 -2.85
N TYR A 90 2.06 13.35 -3.40
CA TYR A 90 2.65 12.02 -3.38
C TYR A 90 2.48 11.32 -4.72
N SER A 91 3.60 11.08 -5.40
CA SER A 91 3.60 10.42 -6.69
C SER A 91 3.70 8.91 -6.58
N PHE A 92 3.16 8.22 -7.59
CA PHE A 92 3.33 6.77 -7.76
C PHE A 92 4.81 6.34 -7.70
N ASP A 93 5.71 7.08 -8.35
CA ASP A 93 7.15 6.76 -8.36
C ASP A 93 7.79 6.86 -6.96
N ALA A 94 7.33 7.81 -6.15
CA ALA A 94 7.75 7.91 -4.76
C ALA A 94 7.28 6.71 -3.94
N CYS A 95 6.03 6.27 -4.16
CA CYS A 95 5.47 5.06 -3.55
C CYS A 95 6.24 3.80 -3.93
N LEU A 96 6.41 3.60 -5.24
CA LEU A 96 7.12 2.44 -5.76
C LEU A 96 8.55 2.37 -5.25
N ARG A 97 9.26 3.50 -5.23
CA ARG A 97 10.62 3.56 -4.70
C ARG A 97 10.67 3.22 -3.21
N ALA A 98 9.79 3.79 -2.40
CA ALA A 98 9.75 3.54 -0.97
C ALA A 98 9.53 2.04 -0.69
N VAL A 99 8.48 1.45 -1.28
CA VAL A 99 8.14 0.03 -1.08
C VAL A 99 9.29 -0.89 -1.53
N LYS A 100 9.87 -0.66 -2.71
CA LYS A 100 10.99 -1.46 -3.20
C LYS A 100 12.22 -1.38 -2.31
N ILE A 101 12.56 -0.21 -1.80
CA ILE A 101 13.69 -0.05 -0.87
C ILE A 101 13.48 -0.93 0.36
N GLN A 102 12.30 -0.87 0.97
CA GLN A 102 12.03 -1.65 2.19
C GLN A 102 11.98 -3.16 1.95
N LEU A 103 11.41 -3.59 0.82
CA LEU A 103 11.41 -5.00 0.42
C LEU A 103 12.84 -5.52 0.17
N ASN A 104 13.67 -4.74 -0.52
CA ASN A 104 15.06 -5.12 -0.85
C ASN A 104 15.98 -5.08 0.36
N MET A 105 15.78 -4.14 1.30
CA MET A 105 16.53 -4.07 2.55
C MET A 105 16.10 -5.12 3.58
N GLY A 106 14.99 -5.82 3.34
CA GLY A 106 14.43 -6.80 4.28
C GLY A 106 13.79 -6.18 5.52
N THR A 107 13.51 -4.89 5.49
CA THR A 107 12.93 -4.10 6.60
C THR A 107 11.41 -3.96 6.52
N ALA A 108 10.80 -4.39 5.41
CA ALA A 108 9.36 -4.29 5.21
C ALA A 108 8.55 -5.00 6.31
N GLN A 109 8.94 -6.22 6.69
CA GLN A 109 8.21 -7.01 7.71
C GLN A 109 8.14 -6.27 9.05
N SER A 110 9.28 -5.80 9.54
CA SER A 110 9.34 -5.10 10.83
C SER A 110 8.59 -3.76 10.80
N GLN A 111 8.57 -3.07 9.66
CA GLN A 111 7.81 -1.83 9.50
C GLN A 111 6.31 -2.06 9.51
N VAL A 112 5.83 -3.09 8.80
CA VAL A 112 4.43 -3.49 8.81
C VAL A 112 3.99 -3.86 10.23
N GLU A 113 4.77 -4.68 10.93
CA GLU A 113 4.49 -5.08 12.32
C GLU A 113 4.47 -3.88 13.27
N GLN A 114 5.48 -3.01 13.20
CA GLN A 114 5.59 -1.82 14.05
C GLN A 114 4.46 -0.81 13.77
N TYR A 115 4.00 -0.71 12.52
CA TYR A 115 2.91 0.19 12.16
C TYR A 115 1.59 -0.31 12.76
N TYR A 116 1.22 -1.57 12.47
CA TYR A 116 -0.04 -2.12 12.95
C TYR A 116 -0.07 -2.34 14.47
N SER A 117 1.07 -2.48 15.14
CA SER A 117 1.11 -2.55 16.62
C SER A 117 0.66 -1.25 17.30
N LYS A 118 0.59 -0.12 16.60
CA LYS A 118 0.12 1.16 17.16
C LYS A 118 -1.40 1.21 17.33
N PHE A 119 -2.11 0.26 16.72
CA PHE A 119 -3.57 0.23 16.63
C PHE A 119 -4.18 -1.07 17.20
N ARG A 120 -3.37 -1.88 17.88
CA ARG A 120 -3.79 -3.05 18.68
C ARG A 120 -3.91 -2.67 20.14
#